data_AF-A0A520B5G2-F1
#
_entry.id   AF-A0A520B5G2-F1
#
_cell.length_a   1.000
_cell.length_b   1.000
_cell.length_c   1.000
_cell.angle_alpha   90.00
_cell.angle_beta   90.00
_cell.angle_gamma   90.00
#
_symmetry.space_group_name_H-M   'P 1'
#
loop_
_entity.id
_entity.type
_entity.pdbx_description
1 polymer ?
#
loop_
_entity_poly.entity_id
_entity_poly.type
_entity_poly.pdbx_seq_one_letter_code
_entity_poly.pdbx_strand_id
1 'polypeptide(L)'
;VVVDSFGPTWSWLAKLIKIGAIIGLTSVVLVLMYGQTRIFYTMARDGLLPRVFATVHPTFKTPYVNTVLVGVITAVAAGFFDINVLGDMTSVGTLSAFSIVCLSVIYLRRAAPDLPRGFTVPFYPVVPLLGIASCVYLITTVPMKVLMFFLWYLAGGVVLYFAYGIRHSNLQRGEPQDDAPDMGEYVAPVGEQP
;
A
#
# COMPACT_ATOMS: atom_id res chain seq x y z
N VAL A 1 -12.34 -24.12 -12.96
CA VAL A 1 -13.62 -23.86 -13.67
C VAL A 1 -13.37 -23.54 -15.14
N VAL A 2 -12.86 -22.37 -15.53
CA VAL A 2 -12.65 -22.04 -16.96
C VAL A 2 -11.59 -22.92 -17.64
N VAL A 3 -10.51 -23.24 -16.92
CA VAL A 3 -9.42 -24.08 -17.43
C VAL A 3 -9.83 -25.56 -17.59
N ASP A 4 -10.90 -25.98 -16.90
CA ASP A 4 -11.43 -27.34 -17.02
C ASP A 4 -12.39 -27.48 -18.22
N SER A 5 -12.84 -26.35 -18.78
CA SER A 5 -13.72 -26.30 -19.95
C SER A 5 -13.02 -26.58 -21.29
N PHE A 6 -11.68 -26.64 -21.32
CA PHE A 6 -10.91 -26.93 -22.54
C PHE A 6 -11.05 -28.38 -23.03
N GLY A 7 -11.74 -29.26 -22.30
CA GLY A 7 -11.98 -30.65 -22.67
C GLY A 7 -10.86 -31.62 -22.26
N PRO A 8 -11.08 -32.95 -22.37
CA PRO A 8 -10.20 -33.98 -21.80
C PRO A 8 -8.78 -33.97 -22.37
N THR A 9 -8.65 -33.62 -23.65
CA THR A 9 -7.40 -33.62 -24.42
C THR A 9 -6.40 -32.56 -23.90
N TRP A 10 -6.89 -31.47 -23.31
CA TRP A 10 -6.06 -30.35 -22.84
C TRP A 10 -5.82 -30.38 -21.32
N SER A 11 -6.11 -31.51 -20.66
CA SER A 11 -5.95 -31.67 -19.21
C SER A 11 -4.52 -31.50 -18.70
N TRP A 12 -3.49 -31.78 -19.53
CA TRP A 12 -2.09 -31.54 -19.17
C TRP A 12 -1.78 -30.04 -19.05
N LEU A 13 -2.28 -29.24 -20.00
CA LEU A 13 -2.15 -27.79 -20.03
C LEU A 13 -2.91 -27.17 -18.85
N ALA A 14 -4.11 -27.69 -18.56
CA ALA A 14 -4.90 -27.28 -17.41
C ALA A 14 -4.15 -27.44 -16.08
N LYS A 15 -3.47 -28.58 -15.88
CA LYS A 15 -2.64 -28.82 -14.70
C LYS A 15 -1.46 -27.86 -14.63
N LEU A 16 -0.79 -27.61 -15.76
CA LEU A 16 0.34 -26.67 -15.84
C LEU A 16 -0.09 -25.25 -15.47
N ILE A 17 -1.21 -24.76 -16.02
CA ILE A 17 -1.76 -23.43 -15.71
C ILE A 17 -2.11 -23.34 -14.21
N LYS A 18 -2.72 -24.37 -13.62
CA LYS A 18 -3.04 -24.39 -12.18
C LYS A 18 -1.79 -24.32 -11.31
N ILE A 19 -0.74 -25.08 -11.64
CA ILE A 19 0.55 -25.02 -10.93
C ILE A 19 1.16 -23.63 -11.05
N GLY A 20 1.20 -23.06 -12.25
CA GLY A 20 1.70 -21.70 -12.49
C GLY A 20 0.93 -20.65 -11.71
N ALA A 21 -0.41 -20.75 -11.66
CA ALA A 21 -1.26 -19.85 -10.89
C ALA A 21 -0.97 -19.92 -9.38
N ILE A 22 -0.78 -21.12 -8.82
CA ILE A 22 -0.45 -21.29 -7.39
C ILE A 22 0.89 -20.63 -7.06
N ILE A 23 1.92 -20.89 -7.87
CA ILE A 23 3.26 -20.31 -7.66
C ILE A 23 3.20 -18.78 -7.79
N GLY A 24 2.52 -18.27 -8.82
CA GLY A 24 2.37 -16.84 -9.07
C GLY A 24 1.63 -16.12 -7.94
N LEU A 25 0.47 -16.65 -7.52
CA LEU A 25 -0.32 -16.07 -6.43
C LEU A 25 0.44 -16.11 -5.10
N THR A 26 1.18 -17.18 -4.83
CA THR A 26 2.02 -17.27 -3.62
C THR A 26 3.08 -16.18 -3.59
N SER A 27 3.75 -15.93 -4.72
CA SER A 27 4.74 -14.84 -4.84
C SER A 27 4.11 -13.47 -4.60
N VAL A 28 2.95 -13.19 -5.20
CA VAL A 28 2.24 -11.92 -5.01
C VAL A 28 1.86 -11.70 -3.54
N VAL A 29 1.35 -12.74 -2.87
CA VAL A 29 0.99 -12.65 -1.44
C VAL A 29 2.21 -12.31 -0.59
N LEU A 30 3.37 -12.95 -0.84
CA LEU A 30 4.60 -12.64 -0.11
C LEU A 30 5.04 -11.18 -0.30
N VAL A 31 4.98 -10.66 -1.53
CA VAL A 31 5.33 -9.27 -1.84
C VAL A 31 4.38 -8.29 -1.14
N LEU A 32 3.07 -8.56 -1.15
CA LEU A 32 2.07 -7.70 -0.49
C LEU A 32 2.24 -7.69 1.03
N MET A 33 2.48 -8.86 1.64
CA MET A 33 2.76 -8.96 3.08
C MET A 33 4.03 -8.19 3.46
N TYR A 34 5.10 -8.33 2.68
CA TYR A 34 6.33 -7.56 2.89
C TYR A 34 6.07 -6.05 2.79
N GLY A 35 5.36 -5.61 1.74
CA GLY A 35 5.00 -4.21 1.53
C GLY A 35 4.23 -3.62 2.72
N GLN A 36 3.19 -4.31 3.19
CA GLN A 36 2.40 -3.87 4.34
C GLN A 36 3.25 -3.74 5.61
N THR A 37 4.12 -4.72 5.89
CA THR A 37 4.97 -4.67 7.08
C THR A 37 5.97 -3.51 7.04
N ARG A 38 6.48 -3.16 5.86
CA ARG A 38 7.39 -2.03 5.70
C ARG A 38 6.70 -0.69 5.92
N ILE A 39 5.50 -0.50 5.37
CA ILE A 39 4.74 0.75 5.53
C ILE A 39 4.38 0.95 7.02
N PHE A 40 3.95 -0.09 7.73
CA PHE A 40 3.67 0.01 9.17
C PHE A 40 4.92 0.30 10.01
N TYR A 41 6.07 -0.26 9.62
CA TYR A 41 7.35 0.04 10.26
C TYR A 41 7.75 1.51 10.09
N THR A 42 7.68 2.04 8.87
CA THR A 42 8.04 3.45 8.61
C THR A 42 7.06 4.40 9.28
N MET A 43 5.76 4.15 9.23
CA MET A 43 4.76 4.95 9.95
C MET A 43 4.96 4.93 11.47
N ALA A 44 5.38 3.80 12.04
CA ALA A 44 5.70 3.70 13.47
C ALA A 44 6.99 4.46 13.83
N ARG A 45 8.00 4.42 12.94
CA ARG A 45 9.24 5.21 13.06
C ARG A 45 8.98 6.72 12.98
N ASP A 46 7.99 7.13 12.18
CA ASP A 46 7.55 8.53 12.07
C ASP A 46 6.73 9.00 13.30
N GLY A 47 6.39 8.08 14.21
CA GLY A 47 5.58 8.36 15.42
C GLY A 47 4.08 8.40 15.16
N LEU A 48 3.63 8.06 13.95
CA LEU A 48 2.20 8.02 13.56
C LEU A 48 1.48 6.78 14.13
N LEU A 49 2.22 5.74 14.49
CA LEU A 49 1.71 4.50 15.10
C LEU A 49 2.46 4.16 16.41
N PRO A 50 1.91 3.30 17.29
CA PRO A 50 2.60 2.85 18.49
C PRO A 50 3.98 2.22 18.21
N ARG A 51 4.97 2.47 19.06
CA ARG A 51 6.36 2.00 18.87
C ARG A 51 6.52 0.47 18.79
N VAL A 52 5.53 -0.29 19.26
CA VAL A 52 5.50 -1.75 19.17
C VAL A 52 5.61 -2.22 17.70
N PHE A 53 5.07 -1.44 16.76
CA PHE A 53 5.16 -1.74 15.32
C PHE A 53 6.55 -1.47 14.72
N ALA A 54 7.40 -0.68 15.39
CA ALA A 54 8.79 -0.41 15.04
C ALA A 54 9.79 -1.37 15.71
N THR A 55 9.33 -2.34 16.50
CA THR A 55 10.23 -3.26 17.21
C THR A 55 10.87 -4.26 16.25
N VAL A 56 12.20 -4.15 16.09
CA VAL A 56 12.99 -4.98 15.19
C VAL A 56 13.64 -6.14 15.94
N HIS A 57 13.66 -7.32 15.35
CA HIS A 57 14.35 -8.48 15.92
C HIS A 57 15.88 -8.28 15.92
N PRO A 58 16.61 -8.55 17.03
CA PRO A 58 18.03 -8.23 17.17
C PRO A 58 18.94 -8.95 16.16
N THR A 59 18.64 -10.21 15.82
CA THR A 59 19.43 -11.02 14.86
C THR A 59 18.99 -10.84 13.41
N PHE A 60 17.69 -11.00 13.12
CA PHE A 60 17.15 -10.96 11.75
C PHE A 60 16.92 -9.55 11.20
N LYS A 61 16.98 -8.51 12.05
CA LYS A 61 16.73 -7.12 11.69
C LYS A 61 15.38 -6.91 10.96
N THR A 62 14.37 -7.70 11.32
CA THR A 62 13.01 -7.61 10.74
C THR A 62 11.97 -7.23 11.79
N PRO A 63 10.89 -6.50 11.42
CA PRO A 63 9.82 -6.12 12.32
C PRO A 63 8.88 -7.31 12.60
N TYR A 64 9.35 -8.28 13.39
CA TYR A 64 8.70 -9.58 13.56
C TYR A 64 7.28 -9.49 14.15
N VAL A 65 7.05 -8.58 15.12
CA VAL A 65 5.73 -8.37 15.73
C VAL A 65 4.71 -7.96 14.68
N ASN A 66 5.13 -7.04 13.80
CA ASN A 66 4.30 -6.53 12.73
C ASN A 66 4.00 -7.61 11.68
N THR A 67 5.01 -8.40 11.29
CA THR A 67 4.84 -9.51 10.34
C THR A 67 3.85 -10.55 10.86
N VAL A 68 3.96 -10.95 12.13
CA VAL A 68 3.04 -11.93 12.73
C VAL A 68 1.63 -11.35 12.82
N LEU A 69 1.48 -10.10 13.28
CA LEU A 69 0.16 -9.47 13.42
C LEU A 69 -0.54 -9.33 12.06
N VAL A 70 0.15 -8.80 11.05
CA VAL A 70 -0.39 -8.66 9.68
C VAL A 70 -0.76 -10.04 9.11
N GLY A 71 0.09 -11.05 9.32
CA GLY A 71 -0.18 -12.42 8.88
C GLY A 71 -1.42 -13.03 9.52
N VAL A 72 -1.58 -12.87 10.84
CA VAL A 72 -2.76 -13.37 11.57
C VAL A 72 -4.03 -12.65 11.10
N ILE A 73 -4.00 -11.31 10.99
CA ILE A 73 -5.15 -10.54 10.52
C ILE A 73 -5.53 -10.96 9.09
N THR A 74 -4.54 -11.12 8.21
CA THR A 74 -4.76 -11.54 6.82
C THR A 74 -5.32 -12.96 6.74
N ALA A 75 -4.79 -13.90 7.54
CA ALA A 75 -5.27 -15.28 7.59
C ALA A 75 -6.73 -15.37 8.08
N VAL A 76 -7.09 -14.59 9.10
CA VAL A 76 -8.47 -14.48 9.57
C VAL A 76 -9.36 -13.87 8.49
N ALA A 77 -8.94 -12.76 7.87
CA ALA A 77 -9.72 -12.13 6.81
C ALA A 77 -9.95 -13.09 5.62
N ALA A 78 -8.92 -13.81 5.19
CA ALA A 78 -9.00 -14.78 4.10
C ALA A 78 -9.87 -16.01 4.43
N GLY A 79 -9.98 -16.38 5.71
CA GLY A 79 -10.80 -17.52 6.14
C GLY A 79 -12.29 -17.21 6.31
N PHE A 80 -12.64 -15.97 6.66
CA PHE A 80 -14.02 -15.60 7.02
C PHE A 80 -14.76 -14.72 6.02
N PHE A 81 -14.05 -14.02 5.12
CA PHE A 81 -14.68 -13.08 4.19
C PHE A 81 -14.69 -13.60 2.75
N ASP A 82 -15.72 -13.21 2.00
CA ASP A 82 -15.85 -13.54 0.58
C ASP A 82 -14.83 -12.78 -0.27
N ILE A 83 -14.23 -13.48 -1.24
CA ILE A 83 -13.23 -12.92 -2.15
C ILE A 83 -13.76 -11.75 -2.98
N ASN A 84 -15.05 -11.72 -3.32
CA ASN A 84 -15.65 -10.62 -4.07
C ASN A 84 -15.67 -9.35 -3.23
N VAL A 85 -16.06 -9.47 -1.95
CA VAL A 85 -16.10 -8.33 -1.03
C VAL A 85 -14.69 -7.82 -0.74
N LEU A 86 -13.72 -8.73 -0.54
CA LEU A 86 -12.30 -8.37 -0.39
C LEU A 86 -11.74 -7.68 -1.64
N GLY A 87 -12.12 -8.16 -2.83
CA GLY A 87 -11.74 -7.58 -4.11
C GLY A 87 -12.27 -6.15 -4.27
N ASP A 88 -13.54 -5.93 -3.95
CA ASP A 88 -14.15 -4.60 -4.00
C ASP A 88 -13.50 -3.64 -2.99
N MET A 89 -13.24 -4.10 -1.75
CA MET A 89 -12.56 -3.31 -0.72
C MET A 89 -11.13 -2.93 -1.12
N THR A 90 -10.39 -3.89 -1.68
CA THR A 90 -9.02 -3.68 -2.16
C THR A 90 -8.99 -2.70 -3.34
N SER A 91 -9.97 -2.81 -4.26
CA SER A 91 -10.09 -1.95 -5.43
C SER A 91 -10.33 -0.49 -5.02
N VAL A 92 -11.28 -0.22 -4.13
CA VAL A 92 -11.53 1.15 -3.63
C VAL A 92 -10.30 1.72 -2.93
N GLY A 93 -9.63 0.93 -2.09
CA GLY A 93 -8.40 1.35 -1.43
C GLY A 93 -7.31 1.73 -2.43
N THR A 94 -7.06 0.90 -3.44
CA THR A 94 -6.04 1.14 -4.46
C THR A 94 -6.36 2.33 -5.34
N LEU A 95 -7.62 2.48 -5.78
CA LEU A 95 -8.08 3.62 -6.57
C LEU A 95 -7.96 4.94 -5.78
N SER A 96 -8.26 4.90 -4.48
CA SER A 96 -8.08 6.07 -3.61
C SER A 96 -6.59 6.45 -3.46
N ALA A 97 -5.71 5.46 -3.29
CA ALA A 97 -4.27 5.70 -3.21
C ALA A 97 -3.71 6.26 -4.52
N PHE A 98 -4.12 5.72 -5.67
CA PHE A 98 -3.73 6.24 -6.98
C PHE A 98 -4.23 7.67 -7.21
N SER A 99 -5.45 7.98 -6.78
CA SER A 99 -5.99 9.36 -6.84
C SER A 99 -5.13 10.32 -6.02
N ILE A 100 -4.74 9.92 -4.81
CA ILE A 100 -3.85 10.71 -3.93
C ILE A 100 -2.49 10.88 -4.58
N VAL A 101 -1.89 9.82 -5.16
CA VAL A 101 -0.59 9.92 -5.85
C VAL A 101 -0.65 10.90 -7.03
N CYS A 102 -1.70 10.83 -7.86
CA CYS A 102 -1.89 11.80 -8.94
C CYS A 102 -2.02 13.24 -8.42
N LEU A 103 -2.74 13.44 -7.31
CA LEU A 103 -2.85 14.73 -6.64
C LEU A 103 -1.50 15.20 -6.08
N SER A 104 -0.74 14.32 -5.44
CA SER A 104 0.60 14.58 -4.91
C SER A 104 1.56 15.01 -6.01
N VAL A 105 1.47 14.45 -7.22
CA VAL A 105 2.28 14.90 -8.37
C VAL A 105 1.96 16.35 -8.75
N ILE A 106 0.68 16.73 -8.80
CA ILE A 106 0.26 18.11 -9.07
C ILE A 106 0.72 19.05 -7.95
N TYR A 107 0.57 18.62 -6.70
CA TYR A 107 0.96 19.39 -5.52
C TYR A 107 2.48 19.61 -5.46
N LEU A 108 3.28 18.56 -5.63
CA LEU A 108 4.74 18.63 -5.55
C LEU A 108 5.33 19.54 -6.64
N ARG A 109 4.70 19.62 -7.82
CA ARG A 109 5.12 20.57 -8.87
C ARG A 109 4.93 22.03 -8.47
N ARG A 110 3.97 22.33 -7.58
CA ARG A 110 3.76 23.69 -7.06
C ARG A 110 4.57 23.96 -5.79
N ALA A 111 4.66 22.97 -4.90
CA ALA A 111 5.30 23.12 -3.59
C ALA A 111 6.83 23.15 -3.66
N ALA A 112 7.43 22.38 -4.57
CA ALA A 112 8.88 22.27 -4.71
C ALA A 112 9.28 22.23 -6.21
N PRO A 113 9.23 23.38 -6.90
CA PRO A 113 9.51 23.47 -8.33
C PRO A 113 10.95 23.07 -8.68
N ASP A 114 11.92 23.39 -7.81
CA ASP A 114 13.36 23.29 -8.05
C ASP A 114 13.98 21.91 -7.73
N LEU A 115 13.17 20.93 -7.33
CA LEU A 115 13.66 19.57 -7.09
C LEU A 115 14.18 18.95 -8.40
N PRO A 116 15.37 18.30 -8.39
CA PRO A 116 15.87 17.56 -9.54
C PRO A 116 14.96 16.36 -9.82
N ARG A 117 14.41 16.28 -11.03
CA ARG A 117 13.47 15.22 -11.45
C ARG A 117 14.11 14.36 -12.52
N GLY A 118 14.46 13.11 -12.17
CA GLY A 118 15.01 12.15 -13.14
C GLY A 118 14.00 11.77 -14.24
N PHE A 119 12.72 11.70 -13.89
CA PHE A 119 11.62 11.49 -14.84
C PHE A 119 10.52 12.52 -14.60
N THR A 120 9.97 13.06 -15.69
CA THR A 120 8.88 14.05 -15.66
C THR A 120 7.69 13.51 -16.44
N VAL A 121 6.51 13.51 -15.83
CA VAL A 121 5.29 13.02 -16.51
C VAL A 121 5.03 13.81 -17.80
N PRO A 122 4.88 13.14 -18.95
CA PRO A 122 4.54 13.79 -20.21
C PRO A 122 3.12 14.38 -20.14
N PHE A 123 2.87 15.46 -20.88
CA PHE A 123 1.56 16.14 -20.95
C PHE A 123 0.97 16.56 -19.59
N TYR A 124 1.81 17.01 -18.67
CA TYR A 124 1.35 17.65 -17.44
C TYR A 124 0.58 18.95 -17.75
N PRO A 125 -0.59 19.23 -17.13
CA PRO A 125 -1.25 18.49 -16.04
C PRO A 125 -2.36 17.51 -16.50
N VAL A 126 -2.55 17.29 -17.80
CA VAL A 126 -3.67 16.51 -18.33
C VAL A 126 -3.62 15.05 -17.87
N VAL A 127 -2.44 14.42 -17.92
CA VAL A 127 -2.29 13.01 -17.54
C VAL A 127 -2.68 12.75 -16.07
N PRO A 128 -2.16 13.49 -15.08
CA PRO A 128 -2.62 13.36 -13.68
C PRO A 128 -4.11 13.62 -13.50
N LEU A 129 -4.68 14.61 -14.21
CA LEU A 129 -6.11 14.93 -14.11
C LEU A 129 -7.00 13.81 -14.66
N LEU A 130 -6.64 13.22 -15.80
CA LEU A 130 -7.34 12.06 -16.34
C LEU A 130 -7.21 10.84 -15.43
N GLY A 131 -6.06 10.66 -14.78
CA GLY A 131 -5.86 9.63 -13.76
C GLY A 131 -6.84 9.77 -12.59
N ILE A 132 -6.96 10.98 -12.03
CA ILE A 132 -7.93 11.27 -10.96
C ILE A 132 -9.36 11.04 -11.45
N ALA A 133 -9.72 11.57 -12.62
CA ALA A 133 -11.06 11.41 -13.18
C ALA A 133 -11.43 9.92 -13.38
N SER A 134 -10.50 9.12 -13.90
CA SER A 134 -10.69 7.68 -14.08
C SER A 134 -10.85 6.95 -12.75
N CYS A 135 -10.00 7.24 -11.76
CA CYS A 135 -10.09 6.62 -10.44
C CYS A 135 -11.40 6.96 -9.73
N VAL A 136 -11.81 8.23 -9.76
CA VAL A 136 -13.08 8.69 -9.18
C VAL A 136 -14.26 8.03 -9.89
N TYR A 137 -14.23 7.94 -11.22
CA TYR A 137 -15.27 7.24 -11.99
C TYR A 137 -15.40 5.78 -11.56
N LEU A 138 -14.31 5.03 -11.46
CA LEU A 138 -14.35 3.63 -11.04
C LEU A 138 -14.83 3.46 -9.59
N ILE A 139 -14.49 4.37 -8.69
CA ILE A 139 -15.02 4.37 -7.31
C ILE A 139 -16.56 4.46 -7.31
N THR A 140 -17.17 5.21 -8.25
CA THR A 140 -18.64 5.29 -8.33
C THR A 140 -19.32 3.99 -8.78
N THR A 141 -18.57 3.06 -9.39
CA THR A 141 -19.11 1.76 -9.84
C THR A 141 -19.15 0.69 -8.74
N VAL A 142 -18.47 0.93 -7.60
CA VAL A 142 -18.37 -0.04 -6.50
C VAL A 142 -19.63 0.00 -5.62
N PRO A 143 -20.09 -1.13 -5.07
CA PRO A 143 -21.27 -1.16 -4.20
C PRO A 143 -21.18 -0.18 -3.02
N MET A 144 -22.29 0.51 -2.76
CA MET A 144 -22.36 1.55 -1.71
C MET A 144 -21.97 1.04 -0.31
N LYS A 145 -22.21 -0.25 -0.03
CA LYS A 145 -21.80 -0.89 1.24
C LYS A 145 -20.28 -0.83 1.44
N VAL A 146 -19.52 -1.10 0.39
CA VAL A 146 -18.04 -1.08 0.41
C VAL A 146 -17.54 0.34 0.56
N LEU A 147 -18.16 1.30 -0.13
CA LEU A 147 -17.80 2.71 -0.02
C LEU A 147 -18.06 3.25 1.40
N MET A 148 -19.18 2.86 2.02
CA MET A 148 -19.49 3.24 3.40
C MET A 148 -18.50 2.63 4.40
N PHE A 149 -18.12 1.35 4.21
CA PHE A 149 -17.06 0.73 5.01
C PHE A 149 -15.73 1.49 4.87
N PHE A 150 -15.34 1.84 3.63
CA PHE A 150 -14.13 2.61 3.35
C PHE A 150 -14.17 4.00 4.01
N LEU A 151 -15.31 4.69 4.01
CA LEU A 151 -15.47 5.96 4.70
C LEU A 151 -15.31 5.82 6.21
N TRP A 152 -15.89 4.80 6.83
CA TRP A 152 -15.70 4.51 8.26
C TRP A 152 -14.25 4.15 8.58
N TYR A 153 -13.59 3.39 7.71
CA TYR A 153 -12.17 3.08 7.83
C TYR A 153 -11.30 4.35 7.79
N LEU A 154 -11.56 5.25 6.83
CA LEU A 154 -10.86 6.52 6.70
C LEU A 154 -11.12 7.43 7.92
N ALA A 155 -12.38 7.51 8.37
CA ALA A 155 -12.74 8.25 9.57
C ALA A 155 -12.01 7.70 10.81
N GLY A 156 -11.92 6.37 10.96
CA GLY A 156 -11.15 5.73 12.02
C GLY A 156 -9.65 6.09 11.96
N GLY A 157 -9.06 6.11 10.77
CA GLY A 157 -7.68 6.56 10.56
C GLY A 157 -7.46 8.03 10.93
N VAL A 158 -8.41 8.90 10.57
CA VAL A 158 -8.37 10.33 10.96
C VAL A 158 -8.48 10.48 12.48
N VAL A 159 -9.40 9.77 13.13
CA VAL A 159 -9.53 9.79 14.60
C VAL A 159 -8.26 9.30 15.27
N LEU A 160 -7.65 8.21 14.77
CA LEU A 160 -6.37 7.72 15.27
C LEU A 160 -5.25 8.76 15.10
N TYR A 161 -5.21 9.44 13.96
CA TYR A 161 -4.26 10.52 13.70
C TYR A 161 -4.43 11.70 14.67
N PHE A 162 -5.65 12.17 14.91
CA PHE A 162 -5.91 13.28 15.84
C PHE A 162 -5.71 12.88 17.31
N ALA A 163 -6.09 11.67 17.70
CA ALA A 163 -5.98 11.19 19.06
C ALA A 163 -4.52 10.85 19.46
N TYR A 164 -3.80 10.18 18.58
CA TYR A 164 -2.44 9.68 18.83
C TYR A 164 -1.38 10.41 18.01
N GLY A 165 -1.56 10.47 16.69
CA GLY A 165 -0.58 10.99 15.72
C GLY A 165 -0.14 12.43 15.98
N ILE A 166 -1.06 13.35 16.26
CA ILE A 166 -0.72 14.75 16.58
C ILE A 166 0.13 14.88 17.86
N ARG A 167 -0.05 13.99 18.84
CA ARG A 167 0.67 14.09 20.12
C ARG A 167 2.05 13.41 20.10
N HIS A 168 2.27 12.50 19.15
CA HIS A 168 3.46 11.64 19.08
C HIS A 168 4.24 11.75 17.76
N SER A 169 3.81 12.57 16.80
CA SER A 169 4.53 12.78 15.54
C SER A 169 5.87 13.48 15.78
N ASN A 170 6.96 12.83 15.35
CA ASN A 170 8.32 13.35 15.50
C ASN A 170 8.53 14.64 14.69
N LEU A 171 7.81 14.80 13.56
CA LEU A 171 7.81 16.02 12.74
C LEU A 171 7.33 17.26 13.51
N GLN A 172 6.47 17.11 14.53
CA GLN A 172 6.03 18.23 15.37
C GLN A 172 7.00 18.52 16.53
N ARG A 173 7.77 17.52 16.99
CA ARG A 173 8.73 17.68 18.09
C ARG A 173 10.12 18.14 17.62
N GLY A 174 10.42 18.04 16.33
CA GLY A 174 11.75 18.36 15.79
C GLY A 174 12.83 17.41 16.30
N GLU A 175 12.45 16.25 16.84
CA GLU A 175 13.40 15.23 17.28
C GLU A 175 13.95 14.48 16.05
N PRO A 176 15.25 14.14 16.02
CA PRO A 176 15.83 13.31 14.97
C PRO A 176 15.00 12.04 14.78
N GLN A 177 14.80 11.65 13.51
CA GLN A 177 14.17 10.38 13.14
C GLN A 177 14.76 9.25 14.00
N ASP A 178 13.90 8.58 14.79
CA ASP A 178 14.26 7.57 15.80
C ASP A 178 15.33 6.57 15.29
N ASP A 179 16.24 6.17 16.19
CA ASP A 179 17.40 5.27 15.97
C ASP A 179 17.00 3.83 15.59
N ALA A 180 15.73 3.61 15.27
CA ALA A 180 15.25 2.37 14.69
C ALA A 180 16.05 2.08 13.40
N PRO A 181 16.58 0.86 13.22
CA PRO A 181 17.47 0.52 12.11
C PRO A 181 16.87 0.97 10.77
N ASP A 182 17.58 1.83 10.05
CA ASP A 182 17.18 2.17 8.69
C ASP A 182 17.25 0.91 7.84
N MET A 183 16.11 0.52 7.26
CA MET A 183 15.98 -0.67 6.42
C MET A 183 16.54 -0.45 5.00
N GLY A 184 17.37 0.57 4.82
CA GLY A 184 18.05 0.88 3.57
C GLY A 184 17.07 1.42 2.54
N GLU A 185 16.37 2.52 2.86
CA GLU A 185 15.78 3.31 1.79
C GLU A 185 16.89 3.84 0.88
N TYR A 186 16.78 3.51 -0.41
CA TYR A 186 17.66 4.06 -1.42
C TYR A 186 17.45 5.58 -1.46
N VAL A 187 18.40 6.32 -0.90
CA VAL A 187 18.49 7.75 -1.11
C VAL A 187 18.99 7.91 -2.54
N ALA A 188 18.10 8.34 -3.44
CA ALA A 188 18.50 8.64 -4.81
C ALA A 188 19.66 9.63 -4.78
N PRO A 189 20.74 9.41 -5.55
CA PRO A 189 21.84 10.36 -5.62
C PRO A 189 21.25 11.69 -6.08
N VAL A 190 21.28 12.68 -5.19
CA VAL A 190 21.03 14.06 -5.55
C VAL A 190 22.18 14.40 -6.48
N GLY A 191 21.91 14.47 -7.79
CA GLY A 191 22.96 14.76 -8.77
C GLY A 191 23.75 15.97 -8.32
N GLU A 192 25.06 15.82 -8.22
CA GLU A 192 25.97 16.91 -7.88
C GLU A 192 25.68 18.09 -8.82
N GLN A 193 25.30 19.21 -8.22
CA GLN A 193 25.06 20.46 -8.93
C GLN A 193 26.41 20.93 -9.53
N PRO A 194 26.49 21.24 -10.83
CA PRO A 194 27.62 22.00 -11.38
C PRO A 194 27.59 23.47 -10.92
#